data_AF-A0A920EN53-F1
#
_entry.id   AF-A0A920EN53-F1
#
_cell.length_a   1.000
_cell.length_b   1.000
_cell.length_c   1.000
_cell.angle_alpha   90.00
_cell.angle_beta   90.00
_cell.angle_gamma   90.00
#
_symmetry.space_group_name_H-M   'P 1'
#
loop_
_entity.id
_entity.type
_entity.pdbx_description
1 polymer ?
#
loop_
_entity_poly.entity_id
_entity_poly.type
_entity_poly.pdbx_seq_one_letter_code
_entity_poly.pdbx_strand_id
1 'polypeptide(L)'
;MDNANLKPSMEGGLEKPTRHIIDWKNPDFLNEEKYEEELRRVADACHGCRRCVSLCNSFPTLFDLIDESETFEVDGVSYTDFDSVVDHCYLCDLCFMTKCPYVPPHEWEIDFPHLMLRGKAIKNSKKKISFRDKVLASTDMLGKMFSRYFVSGFVNFFNNNKVFRKLLEKFGVHRNAKLPKFVSKTAKQLNLTNQSNTSKFKVAIFTTCYHNFNEPGVIKDFYDILKHNDVTVEMITDDNCCGMPKLELGNIEEVGKMMEKNLPKFKNSLI
;
A
#
# COMPACT_ATOMS: atom_id res chain seq x y z
N MET A 1 -8.73 -13.36 33.08
CA MET A 1 -8.48 -12.32 34.09
C MET A 1 -7.00 -12.03 34.04
N ASP A 2 -6.64 -10.88 33.47
CA ASP A 2 -5.43 -10.11 33.77
C ASP A 2 -5.66 -8.72 33.16
N ASN A 3 -6.60 -8.00 33.76
CA ASN A 3 -6.83 -6.57 33.53
C ASN A 3 -5.86 -5.79 34.43
N ALA A 4 -4.59 -5.74 34.05
CA ALA A 4 -3.61 -4.91 34.75
C ALA A 4 -2.76 -4.12 33.73
N ASN A 5 -2.95 -2.80 33.76
CA ASN A 5 -2.20 -1.75 33.08
C ASN A 5 -2.66 -1.32 31.67
N LEU A 6 -3.97 -1.13 31.46
CA LEU A 6 -4.40 -0.15 30.46
C LEU A 6 -4.08 1.24 31.00
N LYS A 7 -3.01 1.87 30.48
CA LYS A 7 -2.70 3.28 30.73
C LYS A 7 -3.96 4.13 30.43
N PRO A 8 -4.23 5.19 31.21
CA PRO A 8 -5.36 6.07 30.93
C PRO A 8 -5.27 6.59 29.48
N SER A 9 -6.41 6.64 28.80
CA SER A 9 -6.53 7.17 27.43
C SER A 9 -6.02 8.60 27.39
N MET A 10 -4.77 8.79 26.97
CA MET A 10 -4.21 10.12 26.79
C MET A 10 -4.42 10.53 25.34
N GLU A 11 -5.27 11.53 25.13
CA GLU A 11 -5.33 12.24 23.86
C GLU A 11 -3.96 12.89 23.57
N GLY A 12 -3.42 12.68 22.36
CA GLY A 12 -2.21 13.39 21.91
C GLY A 12 -1.04 12.54 21.44
N GLY A 13 -1.15 11.20 21.44
CA GLY A 13 -0.30 10.34 20.60
C GLY A 13 1.21 10.46 20.79
N LEU A 14 1.69 10.74 22.00
CA LEU A 14 3.13 10.77 22.30
C LEU A 14 3.75 9.35 22.32
N GLU A 15 2.92 8.33 22.49
CA GLU A 15 3.35 6.93 22.44
C GLU A 15 3.14 6.33 21.06
N LYS A 16 3.95 5.31 20.72
CA LYS A 16 3.77 4.55 19.48
C LYS A 16 2.37 3.91 19.48
N PRO A 17 1.58 4.10 18.40
CA PRO A 17 0.28 3.45 18.27
C PRO A 17 0.38 1.92 18.35
N THR A 18 -0.61 1.29 18.98
CA THR A 18 -0.77 -0.17 18.93
C THR A 18 -1.53 -0.54 17.67
N ARG A 19 -0.98 -1.45 16.86
CA ARG A 19 -1.65 -1.93 15.65
C ARG A 19 -2.11 -3.37 15.81
N HIS A 20 -3.41 -3.58 15.69
CA HIS A 20 -4.01 -4.91 15.70
C HIS A 20 -3.82 -5.61 14.36
N ILE A 21 -3.72 -6.93 14.38
CA ILE A 21 -3.64 -7.73 13.16
C ILE A 21 -4.99 -7.67 12.45
N ILE A 22 -4.97 -7.48 11.12
CA ILE A 22 -6.19 -7.50 10.31
C ILE A 22 -6.79 -8.91 10.33
N ASP A 23 -7.96 -9.06 10.91
CA ASP A 23 -8.71 -10.32 10.96
C ASP A 23 -9.51 -10.57 9.66
N TRP A 24 -8.81 -10.55 8.52
CA TRP A 24 -9.43 -10.61 7.19
C TRP A 24 -10.09 -11.96 6.85
N LYS A 25 -9.83 -12.99 7.66
CA LYS A 25 -10.42 -14.33 7.52
C LYS A 25 -11.75 -14.47 8.29
N ASN A 26 -12.07 -13.51 9.14
CA ASN A 26 -13.33 -13.50 9.86
C ASN A 26 -14.50 -13.38 8.87
N PRO A 27 -15.56 -14.19 9.01
CA PRO A 27 -16.78 -14.04 8.21
C PRO A 27 -17.37 -12.62 8.25
N ASP A 28 -17.24 -11.93 9.37
CA ASP A 28 -17.73 -10.56 9.55
C ASP A 28 -16.88 -9.51 8.82
N PHE A 29 -15.67 -9.85 8.37
CA PHE A 29 -14.78 -8.88 7.72
C PHE A 29 -15.41 -8.28 6.46
N LEU A 30 -16.20 -9.07 5.72
CA LEU A 30 -16.92 -8.63 4.52
C LEU A 30 -18.40 -8.29 4.79
N ASN A 31 -18.85 -8.32 6.04
CA ASN A 31 -20.19 -7.90 6.41
C ASN A 31 -20.31 -6.37 6.25
N GLU A 32 -21.18 -5.95 5.34
CA GLU A 32 -21.35 -4.53 4.99
C GLU A 32 -22.04 -3.72 6.07
N GLU A 33 -23.02 -4.28 6.78
CA GLU A 33 -23.73 -3.58 7.86
C GLU A 33 -22.75 -3.26 8.99
N LYS A 34 -21.95 -4.25 9.41
CA LYS A 34 -20.88 -4.09 10.41
C LYS A 34 -19.73 -3.20 9.92
N TYR A 35 -19.58 -3.05 8.61
CA TYR A 35 -18.58 -2.14 8.04
C TYR A 35 -19.11 -0.71 8.04
N GLU A 36 -20.35 -0.51 7.62
CA GLU A 36 -21.01 0.80 7.60
C GLU A 36 -21.14 1.38 9.01
N GLU A 37 -21.53 0.57 10.00
CA GLU A 37 -21.61 0.99 11.40
C GLU A 37 -20.27 1.58 11.89
N GLU A 38 -19.18 0.83 11.68
CA GLU A 38 -17.83 1.27 12.05
C GLU A 38 -17.35 2.45 11.21
N LEU A 39 -17.70 2.48 9.92
CA LEU A 39 -17.38 3.58 9.03
C LEU A 39 -18.02 4.88 9.49
N ARG A 40 -19.29 4.86 9.87
CA ARG A 40 -20.01 6.03 10.37
C ARG A 40 -19.44 6.48 11.71
N ARG A 41 -19.12 5.55 12.62
CA ARG A 41 -18.46 5.89 13.90
C ARG A 41 -17.11 6.59 13.70
N VAL A 42 -16.27 6.07 12.81
CA VAL A 42 -14.97 6.68 12.51
C VAL A 42 -15.13 8.00 11.75
N ALA A 43 -16.08 8.09 10.82
CA ALA A 43 -16.39 9.31 10.09
C ALA A 43 -16.83 10.44 11.03
N ASP A 44 -17.66 10.13 12.02
CA ASP A 44 -18.17 11.07 13.03
C ASP A 44 -17.03 11.64 13.88
N ALA A 45 -16.18 10.77 14.44
CA ALA A 45 -14.99 11.18 15.16
C ALA A 45 -14.02 12.00 14.29
N CYS A 46 -13.89 11.65 13.01
CA CYS A 46 -13.06 12.40 12.06
C CYS A 46 -13.66 13.78 11.75
N HIS A 47 -14.98 13.87 11.59
CA HIS A 47 -15.71 15.11 11.34
C HIS A 47 -15.57 16.09 12.51
N GLY A 48 -15.65 15.59 13.75
CA GLY A 48 -15.46 16.40 14.95
C GLY A 48 -14.06 16.99 15.09
N CYS A 49 -13.00 16.26 14.69
CA CYS A 49 -11.61 16.70 14.91
C CYS A 49 -10.92 17.36 13.70
N ARG A 50 -11.25 16.92 12.47
CA ARG A 50 -10.70 17.35 11.16
C ARG A 50 -9.18 17.44 11.01
N ARG A 51 -8.40 16.91 11.96
CA ARG A 51 -6.93 17.04 12.03
C ARG A 51 -6.19 16.47 10.81
N CYS A 52 -6.79 15.49 10.15
CA CYS A 52 -6.16 14.76 9.04
C CYS A 52 -6.43 15.37 7.64
N VAL A 53 -7.14 16.50 7.56
CA VAL A 53 -7.58 17.13 6.29
C VAL A 53 -6.47 17.31 5.26
N SER A 54 -5.23 17.57 5.70
CA SER A 54 -4.11 17.88 4.81
C SER A 54 -3.25 16.67 4.41
N LEU A 55 -3.64 15.43 4.78
CA LEU A 55 -2.78 14.25 4.60
C LEU A 55 -2.99 13.52 3.28
N CYS A 56 -4.25 13.35 2.86
CA CYS A 56 -4.63 12.72 1.61
C CYS A 56 -6.06 13.15 1.25
N ASN A 57 -6.52 12.77 0.06
CA ASN A 57 -7.84 13.20 -0.43
C ASN A 57 -9.03 12.53 0.27
N SER A 58 -8.84 11.46 1.08
CA SER A 58 -9.96 10.84 1.79
C SER A 58 -10.64 11.79 2.77
N PHE A 59 -9.86 12.56 3.52
CA PHE A 59 -10.38 13.44 4.57
C PHE A 59 -11.13 14.67 4.03
N PRO A 60 -10.60 15.47 3.08
CA PRO A 60 -11.37 16.57 2.52
C PRO A 60 -12.63 16.05 1.82
N THR A 61 -12.56 14.95 1.05
CA THR A 61 -13.76 14.33 0.46
C THR A 61 -14.79 13.92 1.52
N LEU A 62 -14.35 13.30 2.62
CA LEU A 62 -15.24 12.94 3.73
C LEU A 62 -15.91 14.18 4.33
N PHE A 63 -15.16 15.25 4.55
CA PHE A 63 -15.69 16.46 5.18
C PHE A 63 -16.62 17.23 4.24
N ASP A 64 -16.28 17.33 2.96
CA ASP A 64 -17.14 17.95 1.94
C ASP A 64 -18.48 17.20 1.85
N LEU A 65 -18.47 15.85 1.83
CA LEU A 65 -19.69 15.05 1.82
C LEU A 65 -20.60 15.33 3.02
N ILE A 66 -20.03 15.51 4.21
CA ILE A 66 -20.81 15.79 5.42
C ILE A 66 -21.30 17.24 5.43
N ASP A 67 -20.44 18.20 5.06
CA ASP A 67 -20.76 19.63 5.05
C ASP A 67 -21.80 20.01 3.99
N GLU A 68 -21.90 19.23 2.91
CA GLU A 68 -22.89 19.39 1.85
C GLU A 68 -24.18 18.57 2.10
N SER A 69 -24.24 17.78 3.18
CA SER A 69 -25.42 16.99 3.54
C SER A 69 -26.54 17.84 4.16
N GLU A 70 -27.78 17.33 4.15
CA GLU A 70 -28.93 18.06 4.70
C GLU A 70 -28.86 18.31 6.21
N THR A 71 -28.22 17.41 6.96
CA THR A 71 -28.11 17.47 8.43
C THR A 71 -26.82 18.13 8.90
N PHE A 72 -25.85 18.33 8.00
CA PHE A 72 -24.46 18.70 8.32
C PHE A 72 -23.73 17.66 9.18
N GLU A 73 -24.27 16.45 9.26
CA GLU A 73 -23.79 15.37 10.12
C GLU A 73 -23.66 14.07 9.31
N VAL A 74 -22.97 13.07 9.88
CA VAL A 74 -22.66 11.81 9.17
C VAL A 74 -23.92 11.04 8.76
N ASP A 75 -25.03 11.21 9.48
CA ASP A 75 -26.31 10.56 9.19
C ASP A 75 -26.95 11.07 7.88
N GLY A 76 -26.62 12.28 7.45
CA GLY A 76 -27.06 12.88 6.18
C GLY A 76 -26.33 12.33 4.95
N VAL A 77 -25.27 11.52 5.12
CA VAL A 77 -24.47 10.98 4.03
C VAL A 77 -24.94 9.57 3.64
N SER A 78 -25.22 9.37 2.34
CA SER A 78 -25.54 8.06 1.79
C SER A 78 -24.34 7.12 1.89
N TYR A 79 -24.58 5.85 2.23
CA TYR A 79 -23.53 4.83 2.31
C TYR A 79 -22.68 4.75 1.03
N THR A 80 -23.31 4.89 -0.14
CA THR A 80 -22.62 4.80 -1.43
C THR A 80 -21.62 5.92 -1.67
N ASP A 81 -21.80 7.08 -1.04
CA ASP A 81 -20.97 8.25 -1.29
C ASP A 81 -19.59 8.11 -0.64
N PHE A 82 -19.50 7.30 0.43
CA PHE A 82 -18.24 6.90 1.05
C PHE A 82 -17.32 6.09 0.12
N ASP A 83 -17.81 5.53 -1.00
CA ASP A 83 -16.94 4.86 -1.99
C ASP A 83 -15.80 5.78 -2.45
N SER A 84 -16.08 7.08 -2.56
CA SER A 84 -15.08 8.10 -2.93
C SER A 84 -14.00 8.29 -1.86
N VAL A 85 -14.39 8.30 -0.59
CA VAL A 85 -13.49 8.39 0.57
C VAL A 85 -12.56 7.17 0.61
N VAL A 86 -13.11 5.99 0.38
CA VAL A 86 -12.39 4.71 0.31
C VAL A 86 -11.40 4.68 -0.85
N ASP A 87 -11.80 5.16 -2.03
CA ASP A 87 -10.96 5.22 -3.22
C ASP A 87 -9.79 6.20 -3.07
N HIS A 88 -9.99 7.31 -2.34
CA HIS A 88 -8.96 8.31 -2.07
C HIS A 88 -7.94 7.91 -0.98
N CYS A 89 -8.13 6.77 -0.32
CA CYS A 89 -7.18 6.29 0.68
C CYS A 89 -6.05 5.50 0.01
N TYR A 90 -4.80 5.91 0.25
CA TYR A 90 -3.58 5.29 -0.30
C TYR A 90 -2.85 4.37 0.69
N LEU A 91 -3.52 3.96 1.78
CA LEU A 91 -3.00 3.07 2.82
C LEU A 91 -1.56 3.39 3.30
N CYS A 92 -1.21 4.68 3.37
CA CYS A 92 0.15 5.13 3.72
C CYS A 92 0.40 5.19 5.24
N ASP A 93 -0.64 4.92 6.03
CA ASP A 93 -0.64 4.96 7.50
C ASP A 93 -0.25 6.30 8.16
N LEU A 94 -0.06 7.39 7.41
CA LEU A 94 0.33 8.68 7.99
C LEU A 94 -0.68 9.20 9.03
N CYS A 95 -1.99 9.06 8.74
CA CYS A 95 -3.04 9.46 9.67
C CYS A 95 -2.98 8.65 10.98
N PHE A 96 -2.76 7.34 10.88
CA PHE A 96 -2.66 6.43 12.02
C PHE A 96 -1.37 6.64 12.81
N MET A 97 -0.21 6.72 12.13
CA MET A 97 1.09 6.74 12.79
C MET A 97 1.45 8.07 13.42
N THR A 98 0.92 9.19 12.90
CA THR A 98 1.49 10.51 13.24
C THR A 98 0.49 11.63 13.52
N LYS A 99 -0.82 11.44 13.28
CA LYS A 99 -1.79 12.56 13.31
C LYS A 99 -3.03 12.32 14.13
N CYS A 100 -3.62 11.13 14.04
CA CYS A 100 -4.82 10.79 14.76
C CYS A 100 -4.49 10.60 16.26
N PRO A 101 -5.09 11.38 17.18
CA PRO A 101 -4.88 11.21 18.61
C PRO A 101 -5.68 10.04 19.19
N TYR A 102 -6.57 9.44 18.39
CA TYR A 102 -7.59 8.47 18.82
C TYR A 102 -7.29 7.03 18.36
N VAL A 103 -6.04 6.75 18.01
CA VAL A 103 -5.57 5.40 17.64
C VAL A 103 -5.41 4.52 18.87
N PRO A 104 -5.43 3.17 18.74
CA PRO A 104 -5.22 2.30 19.89
C PRO A 104 -3.91 2.60 20.62
N PRO A 105 -3.90 2.60 21.97
CA PRO A 105 -4.93 2.05 22.86
C PRO A 105 -6.02 3.04 23.30
N HIS A 106 -6.22 4.17 22.60
CA HIS A 106 -7.34 5.07 22.89
C HIS A 106 -8.67 4.32 22.78
N GLU A 107 -9.65 4.65 23.63
CA GLU A 107 -10.97 3.99 23.70
C GLU A 107 -11.75 4.01 22.37
N TRP A 108 -11.44 4.93 21.47
CA TRP A 108 -12.06 5.03 20.14
C TRP A 108 -11.42 4.11 19.10
N GLU A 109 -10.23 3.58 19.38
CA GLU A 109 -9.51 2.58 18.56
C GLU A 109 -9.51 2.86 17.04
N ILE A 110 -9.32 4.12 16.63
CA ILE A 110 -9.45 4.51 15.23
C ILE A 110 -8.25 4.02 14.41
N ASP A 111 -8.47 3.04 13.54
CA ASP A 111 -7.54 2.63 12.48
C ASP A 111 -8.15 2.91 11.10
N PHE A 112 -8.11 4.17 10.70
CA PHE A 112 -8.68 4.63 9.42
C PHE A 112 -8.13 3.83 8.22
N PRO A 113 -6.80 3.59 8.07
CA PRO A 113 -6.29 2.81 6.94
C PRO A 113 -6.81 1.37 6.92
N HIS A 114 -6.91 0.68 8.06
CA HIS A 114 -7.50 -0.67 8.10
C HIS A 114 -8.98 -0.67 7.72
N LEU A 115 -9.73 0.33 8.19
CA LEU A 115 -11.13 0.49 7.81
C LEU A 115 -11.27 0.74 6.30
N MET A 116 -10.43 1.58 5.70
CA MET A 116 -10.42 1.80 4.26
C MET A 116 -10.03 0.53 3.49
N LEU A 117 -9.08 -0.25 4.00
CA LEU A 117 -8.73 -1.55 3.42
C LEU A 117 -9.91 -2.54 3.46
N ARG A 118 -10.69 -2.56 4.55
CA ARG A 118 -11.92 -3.36 4.66
C ARG A 118 -12.95 -2.94 3.60
N GLY A 119 -13.18 -1.63 3.42
CA GLY A 119 -14.04 -1.10 2.35
C GLY A 119 -13.57 -1.50 0.95
N LYS A 120 -12.26 -1.37 0.67
CA LYS A 120 -11.65 -1.84 -0.59
C LYS A 120 -11.85 -3.35 -0.79
N ALA A 121 -11.75 -4.15 0.27
CA ALA A 121 -11.97 -5.61 0.20
C ALA A 121 -13.43 -5.98 -0.07
N ILE A 122 -14.40 -5.28 0.54
CA ILE A 122 -15.82 -5.43 0.22
C ILE A 122 -16.10 -5.06 -1.25
N LYS A 123 -15.53 -3.96 -1.74
CA LYS A 123 -15.63 -3.58 -3.16
C LYS A 123 -15.02 -4.63 -4.09
N ASN A 124 -13.88 -5.22 -3.70
CA ASN A 124 -13.22 -6.30 -4.42
C ASN A 124 -14.07 -7.58 -4.49
N SER A 125 -14.66 -8.00 -3.36
CA SER A 125 -15.46 -9.23 -3.28
C SER A 125 -16.68 -9.20 -4.21
N LYS A 126 -17.26 -8.01 -4.41
CA LYS A 126 -18.32 -7.73 -5.39
C LYS A 126 -17.84 -7.67 -6.85
N LYS A 127 -16.56 -7.98 -7.12
CA LYS A 127 -15.90 -7.93 -8.44
C LYS A 127 -15.97 -6.56 -9.13
N LYS A 128 -16.07 -5.46 -8.37
CA LYS A 128 -16.17 -4.09 -8.89
C LYS A 128 -14.84 -3.49 -9.40
N ILE A 129 -13.76 -4.28 -9.47
CA ILE A 129 -12.46 -3.78 -9.92
C ILE A 129 -12.36 -3.87 -11.44
N SER A 130 -12.04 -2.73 -12.05
CA SER A 130 -11.91 -2.62 -13.50
C SER A 130 -10.77 -3.49 -14.05
N PHE A 131 -10.88 -3.90 -15.31
CA PHE A 131 -9.80 -4.63 -15.98
C PHE A 131 -8.50 -3.81 -16.03
N ARG A 132 -8.60 -2.49 -16.24
CA ARG A 132 -7.47 -1.55 -16.18
C ARG A 132 -6.72 -1.69 -14.87
N ASP A 133 -7.42 -1.60 -13.75
CA ASP A 133 -6.78 -1.61 -12.42
C ASP A 133 -6.14 -2.97 -12.12
N LYS A 134 -6.77 -4.07 -12.56
CA LYS A 134 -6.17 -5.42 -12.45
C LYS A 134 -4.86 -5.54 -13.23
N VAL A 135 -4.79 -4.97 -14.43
CA VAL A 135 -3.57 -4.96 -15.25
C VAL A 135 -2.51 -4.09 -14.59
N LEU A 136 -2.84 -2.85 -14.21
CA LEU A 136 -1.90 -1.92 -13.57
C LEU A 136 -1.36 -2.44 -12.23
N ALA A 137 -2.19 -3.13 -11.44
CA ALA A 137 -1.78 -3.74 -10.18
C ALA A 137 -0.94 -5.02 -10.34
N SER A 138 -0.80 -5.55 -11.56
CA SER A 138 0.01 -6.73 -11.86
C SER A 138 1.45 -6.34 -12.22
N THR A 139 2.08 -5.54 -11.35
CA THR A 139 3.40 -4.92 -11.58
C THR A 139 4.52 -5.91 -11.83
N ASP A 140 4.52 -7.06 -11.15
CA ASP A 140 5.52 -8.11 -11.38
C ASP A 140 5.43 -8.71 -12.79
N MET A 141 4.21 -9.01 -13.25
CA MET A 141 3.95 -9.52 -14.59
C MET A 141 4.35 -8.48 -15.65
N LEU A 142 3.90 -7.24 -15.49
CA LEU A 142 4.23 -6.14 -16.40
C LEU A 142 5.74 -5.88 -16.43
N GLY A 143 6.39 -5.89 -15.26
CA GLY A 143 7.83 -5.74 -15.13
C GLY A 143 8.60 -6.84 -15.85
N LYS A 144 8.24 -8.12 -15.63
CA LYS A 144 8.83 -9.28 -16.32
C LYS A 144 8.64 -9.26 -17.84
N MET A 145 7.56 -8.66 -18.32
CA MET A 145 7.28 -8.54 -19.75
C MET A 145 8.02 -7.35 -20.37
N PHE A 146 7.90 -6.16 -19.78
CA PHE A 146 8.40 -4.92 -20.34
C PHE A 146 9.87 -4.65 -20.07
N SER A 147 10.48 -5.32 -19.09
CA SER A 147 11.93 -5.23 -18.82
C SER A 147 12.77 -6.19 -19.65
N ARG A 148 12.17 -6.95 -20.57
CA ARG A 148 12.91 -7.82 -21.49
C ARG A 148 13.79 -7.00 -22.41
N TYR A 149 14.90 -7.59 -22.83
CA TYR A 149 15.84 -6.97 -23.77
C TYR A 149 15.11 -6.49 -25.04
N PHE A 150 15.47 -5.30 -25.52
CA PHE A 150 14.78 -4.49 -26.54
C PHE A 150 13.35 -4.03 -26.21
N VAL A 151 12.53 -4.82 -25.51
CA VAL A 151 11.13 -4.48 -25.18
C VAL A 151 11.05 -3.20 -24.35
N SER A 152 11.94 -3.05 -23.36
CA SER A 152 12.00 -1.86 -22.50
C SER A 152 12.17 -0.57 -23.30
N GLY A 153 13.06 -0.57 -24.30
CA GLY A 153 13.31 0.56 -25.20
C GLY A 153 12.07 0.94 -26.01
N PHE A 154 11.38 -0.06 -26.59
CA PHE A 154 10.13 0.17 -27.32
C PHE A 154 9.03 0.73 -26.42
N VAL A 155 8.79 0.10 -25.26
CA VAL A 155 7.77 0.55 -24.31
C VAL A 155 8.05 1.99 -23.86
N ASN A 156 9.30 2.32 -23.53
CA ASN A 156 9.70 3.66 -23.14
C ASN A 156 9.54 4.67 -24.29
N PHE A 157 9.83 4.29 -25.53
CA PHE A 157 9.63 5.15 -26.70
C PHE A 157 8.13 5.49 -26.88
N PHE A 158 7.25 4.48 -26.86
CA PHE A 158 5.81 4.69 -26.98
C PHE A 158 5.26 5.50 -25.80
N ASN A 159 5.70 5.20 -24.56
CA ASN A 159 5.28 5.95 -23.37
C ASN A 159 5.70 7.43 -23.39
N ASN A 160 6.66 7.83 -24.22
CA ASN A 160 7.03 9.24 -24.42
C ASN A 160 6.32 9.89 -25.62
N ASN A 161 5.58 9.13 -26.42
CA ASN A 161 4.90 9.62 -27.62
C ASN A 161 3.53 10.23 -27.28
N LYS A 162 3.34 11.54 -27.56
CA LYS A 162 2.09 12.26 -27.24
C LYS A 162 0.83 11.67 -27.87
N VAL A 163 0.92 11.11 -29.09
CA VAL A 163 -0.21 10.47 -29.78
C VAL A 163 -0.58 9.17 -29.07
N PHE A 164 0.41 8.34 -28.74
CA PHE A 164 0.20 7.14 -27.96
C PHE A 164 -0.39 7.45 -26.57
N ARG A 165 0.08 8.50 -25.89
CA ARG A 165 -0.47 8.94 -24.60
C ARG A 165 -1.95 9.33 -24.67
N LYS A 166 -2.39 10.00 -25.75
CA LYS A 166 -3.81 10.28 -25.98
C LYS A 166 -4.63 9.02 -26.20
N LEU A 167 -4.06 8.00 -26.85
CA LEU A 167 -4.72 6.70 -27.01
C LEU A 167 -4.80 5.96 -25.67
N LEU A 168 -3.72 5.93 -24.90
CA LEU A 168 -3.67 5.26 -23.59
C LEU A 168 -4.62 5.90 -22.57
N GLU A 169 -4.88 7.20 -22.68
CA GLU A 169 -5.88 7.89 -21.86
C GLU A 169 -7.29 7.34 -22.03
N LYS A 170 -7.65 6.87 -23.23
CA LYS A 170 -8.92 6.17 -23.46
C LYS A 170 -9.02 4.85 -22.67
N PHE A 171 -7.88 4.30 -22.26
CA PHE A 171 -7.78 3.14 -21.37
C PHE A 171 -7.57 3.55 -19.90
N GLY A 172 -7.85 4.81 -19.56
CA GLY A 172 -7.92 5.31 -18.19
C GLY A 172 -6.57 5.66 -17.56
N VAL A 173 -5.50 5.83 -18.33
CA VAL A 173 -4.21 6.36 -17.85
C VAL A 173 -4.05 7.78 -18.35
N HIS A 174 -4.22 8.77 -17.47
CA HIS A 174 -4.20 10.19 -17.84
C HIS A 174 -2.96 10.53 -18.68
N ARG A 175 -3.14 11.29 -19.77
CA ARG A 175 -2.07 11.52 -20.77
C ARG A 175 -0.79 12.14 -20.17
N ASN A 176 -0.95 12.95 -19.12
CA ASN A 176 0.14 13.62 -18.41
C ASN A 176 0.66 12.84 -17.19
N ALA A 177 0.12 11.65 -16.90
CA ALA A 177 0.63 10.83 -15.79
C ALA A 177 2.11 10.48 -16.04
N LYS A 178 2.94 10.60 -15.00
CA LYS A 178 4.34 10.18 -15.06
C LYS A 178 4.39 8.65 -15.05
N LEU A 179 4.79 8.05 -16.17
CA LEU A 179 5.02 6.62 -16.24
C LEU A 179 6.46 6.28 -15.91
N PRO A 180 6.71 5.26 -15.07
CA PRO A 180 8.07 4.82 -14.81
C PRO A 180 8.66 4.16 -16.05
N LYS A 181 9.96 4.41 -16.28
CA LYS A 181 10.69 3.79 -17.39
C LYS A 181 11.05 2.37 -17.02
N PHE A 182 10.91 1.43 -17.94
CA PHE A 182 11.41 0.07 -17.74
C PHE A 182 12.88 -0.02 -18.11
N VAL A 183 13.65 -0.83 -17.40
CA VAL A 183 15.07 -1.09 -17.70
C VAL A 183 15.26 -2.48 -18.28
N SER A 184 16.21 -2.63 -19.19
CA SER A 184 16.56 -3.95 -19.77
C SER A 184 17.48 -4.77 -18.87
N LYS A 185 18.24 -4.09 -17.99
CA LYS A 185 19.11 -4.70 -16.98
C LYS A 185 18.52 -4.40 -15.61
N THR A 186 17.82 -5.38 -15.04
CA THR A 186 17.10 -5.24 -13.77
C THR A 186 18.03 -5.34 -12.57
N ALA A 187 17.57 -4.94 -11.38
CA ALA A 187 18.37 -5.05 -10.16
C ALA A 187 18.81 -6.50 -9.89
N LYS A 188 17.90 -7.46 -10.06
CA LYS A 188 18.19 -8.90 -9.91
C LYS A 188 19.24 -9.41 -10.90
N GLN A 189 19.39 -8.79 -12.07
CA GLN A 189 20.41 -9.12 -13.06
C GLN A 189 21.77 -8.45 -12.81
N LEU A 190 21.88 -7.59 -11.79
CA LEU A 190 23.17 -6.98 -11.42
C LEU A 190 24.08 -7.97 -10.69
N ASN A 191 23.55 -9.10 -10.20
CA ASN A 191 24.29 -10.13 -9.46
C ASN A 191 25.16 -9.56 -8.32
N LEU A 192 24.61 -8.58 -7.60
CA LEU A 192 25.29 -7.95 -6.46
C LEU A 192 25.32 -8.94 -5.30
N THR A 193 26.52 -9.25 -4.83
CA THR A 193 26.76 -10.08 -3.64
C THR A 193 28.02 -9.60 -2.95
N ASN A 194 28.07 -9.70 -1.63
CA ASN A 194 29.24 -9.39 -0.84
C ASN A 194 29.34 -10.39 0.30
N GLN A 195 30.44 -11.13 0.36
CA GLN A 195 30.75 -12.02 1.48
C GLN A 195 31.92 -11.41 2.25
N SER A 196 31.67 -10.99 3.49
CA SER A 196 32.72 -10.51 4.39
C SER A 196 32.94 -11.53 5.49
N ASN A 197 34.20 -11.92 5.68
CA ASN A 197 34.63 -12.84 6.73
C ASN A 197 34.70 -12.17 8.11
N THR A 198 34.69 -10.83 8.16
CA THR A 198 34.77 -10.03 9.39
C THR A 198 33.42 -9.45 9.81
N SER A 199 32.45 -9.46 8.90
CA SER A 199 31.12 -8.90 9.17
C SER A 199 30.42 -9.62 10.32
N LYS A 200 29.79 -8.81 11.19
CA LYS A 200 28.83 -9.27 12.20
C LYS A 200 27.38 -9.26 11.71
N PHE A 201 27.12 -8.69 10.54
CA PHE A 201 25.79 -8.46 9.99
C PHE A 201 25.61 -9.12 8.62
N LYS A 202 24.48 -9.79 8.42
CA LYS A 202 24.04 -10.33 7.13
C LYS A 202 22.72 -9.66 6.74
N VAL A 203 22.64 -9.14 5.52
CA VAL A 203 21.44 -8.52 4.97
C VAL A 203 21.06 -9.21 3.66
N ALA A 204 19.82 -9.66 3.60
CA ALA A 204 19.20 -10.11 2.36
C ALA A 204 18.38 -8.97 1.74
N ILE A 205 18.70 -8.57 0.51
CA ILE A 205 18.00 -7.48 -0.19
C ILE A 205 16.81 -8.04 -0.98
N PHE A 206 15.60 -7.70 -0.54
CA PHE A 206 14.38 -7.83 -1.32
C PHE A 206 14.21 -6.59 -2.22
N THR A 207 14.44 -6.77 -3.52
CA THR A 207 14.50 -5.65 -4.48
C THR A 207 13.16 -4.97 -4.76
N THR A 208 12.03 -5.58 -4.36
CA THR A 208 10.67 -5.18 -4.74
C THR A 208 10.45 -5.23 -6.27
N CYS A 209 9.24 -4.93 -6.74
CA CYS A 209 8.98 -4.84 -8.18
C CYS A 209 9.55 -3.55 -8.80
N TYR A 210 9.38 -2.41 -8.14
CA TYR A 210 9.69 -1.11 -8.72
C TYR A 210 11.20 -0.89 -8.89
N HIS A 211 11.97 -1.07 -7.81
CA HIS A 211 13.43 -0.92 -7.91
C HIS A 211 14.07 -2.04 -8.75
N ASN A 212 13.42 -3.19 -8.92
CA ASN A 212 13.92 -4.19 -9.85
C ASN A 212 13.75 -3.80 -11.32
N PHE A 213 12.57 -3.35 -11.72
CA PHE A 213 12.20 -3.16 -13.13
C PHE A 213 12.30 -1.72 -13.65
N ASN A 214 12.39 -0.73 -12.75
CA ASN A 214 12.36 0.69 -13.12
C ASN A 214 13.59 1.45 -12.62
N GLU A 215 13.95 1.29 -11.35
CA GLU A 215 15.02 2.05 -10.68
C GLU A 215 16.08 1.12 -10.04
N PRO A 216 16.81 0.32 -10.83
CA PRO A 216 17.82 -0.63 -10.30
C PRO A 216 19.01 0.06 -9.64
N GLY A 217 19.25 1.34 -9.95
CA GLY A 217 20.31 2.15 -9.33
C GLY A 217 20.15 2.24 -7.82
N VAL A 218 18.91 2.37 -7.31
CA VAL A 218 18.64 2.46 -5.88
C VAL A 218 19.11 1.20 -5.13
N ILE A 219 18.94 0.01 -5.73
CA ILE A 219 19.44 -1.24 -5.16
C ILE A 219 20.97 -1.28 -5.16
N LYS A 220 21.59 -0.79 -6.25
CA LYS A 220 23.04 -0.72 -6.35
C LYS A 220 23.64 0.21 -5.30
N ASP A 221 23.07 1.39 -5.13
CA ASP A 221 23.51 2.38 -4.15
C ASP A 221 23.34 1.84 -2.72
N PHE A 222 22.21 1.17 -2.43
CA PHE A 222 21.99 0.53 -1.13
C PHE A 222 23.00 -0.59 -0.86
N TYR A 223 23.26 -1.44 -1.85
CA TYR A 223 24.31 -2.46 -1.77
C TYR A 223 25.69 -1.85 -1.51
N ASP A 224 26.05 -0.74 -2.18
CA ASP A 224 27.36 -0.10 -2.02
C ASP A 224 27.54 0.46 -0.60
N ILE A 225 26.49 1.04 -0.02
CA ILE A 225 26.49 1.51 1.38
C ILE A 225 26.71 0.34 2.33
N LEU A 226 25.97 -0.76 2.17
CA LEU A 226 26.13 -1.95 3.02
C LEU A 226 27.53 -2.55 2.89
N LYS A 227 28.03 -2.69 1.67
CA LYS A 227 29.37 -3.19 1.40
C LYS A 227 30.45 -2.31 2.03
N HIS A 228 30.32 -0.99 1.92
CA HIS A 228 31.25 -0.04 2.52
C HIS A 228 31.33 -0.18 4.05
N ASN A 229 30.21 -0.52 4.69
CA ASN A 229 30.11 -0.72 6.14
C ASN A 229 30.40 -2.17 6.59
N ASP A 230 31.12 -2.94 5.76
CA ASP A 230 31.50 -4.33 6.04
C ASP A 230 30.31 -5.24 6.38
N VAL A 231 29.19 -5.10 5.65
CA VAL A 231 28.01 -5.98 5.79
C VAL A 231 28.05 -7.08 4.73
N THR A 232 27.73 -8.31 5.13
CA THR A 232 27.52 -9.42 4.19
C THR A 232 26.16 -9.24 3.52
N VAL A 233 26.13 -9.21 2.20
CA VAL A 233 24.93 -8.89 1.42
C VAL A 233 24.63 -9.98 0.41
N GLU A 234 23.38 -10.43 0.42
CA GLU A 234 22.82 -11.37 -0.55
C GLU A 234 21.58 -10.75 -1.20
N MET A 235 21.45 -10.83 -2.52
CA MET A 235 20.20 -10.44 -3.18
C MET A 235 19.25 -11.62 -3.27
N ILE A 236 17.99 -11.39 -2.93
CA ILE A 236 16.92 -12.36 -3.21
C ILE A 236 16.51 -12.15 -4.67
N THR A 237 16.67 -13.18 -5.50
CA THR A 237 16.44 -13.09 -6.94
C THR A 237 15.18 -13.81 -7.41
N ASP A 238 14.72 -14.80 -6.65
CA ASP A 238 13.59 -15.65 -7.02
C ASP A 238 12.27 -15.25 -6.35
N ASP A 239 12.23 -14.16 -5.56
CA ASP A 239 11.02 -13.60 -4.93
C ASP A 239 9.99 -13.08 -5.94
N ASN A 240 8.74 -13.02 -5.48
CA ASN A 240 7.62 -12.35 -6.15
C ASN A 240 7.42 -10.94 -5.59
N CYS A 241 6.64 -10.11 -6.28
CA CYS A 241 6.19 -8.82 -5.74
C CYS A 241 5.49 -8.97 -4.37
N CYS A 242 5.60 -7.95 -3.52
CA CYS A 242 4.95 -7.90 -2.21
C CYS A 242 3.41 -7.86 -2.28
N GLY A 243 2.84 -7.50 -3.44
CA GLY A 243 1.40 -7.41 -3.63
C GLY A 243 0.77 -6.07 -3.24
N MET A 244 1.56 -5.04 -2.88
CA MET A 244 1.02 -3.73 -2.46
C MET A 244 -0.03 -3.14 -3.42
N PRO A 245 0.16 -3.13 -4.76
CA PRO A 245 -0.89 -2.63 -5.66
C PRO A 245 -2.19 -3.46 -5.64
N LYS A 246 -2.11 -4.76 -5.28
CA LYS A 246 -3.28 -5.62 -5.11
C LYS A 246 -3.95 -5.36 -3.76
N LEU A 247 -3.17 -5.04 -2.73
CA LEU A 247 -3.68 -4.63 -1.42
C LEU A 247 -4.48 -3.32 -1.51
N GLU A 248 -3.98 -2.35 -2.29
CA GLU A 248 -4.69 -1.09 -2.61
C GLU A 248 -6.03 -1.30 -3.32
N LEU A 249 -6.20 -2.45 -3.97
CA LEU A 249 -7.46 -2.88 -4.59
C LEU A 249 -8.26 -3.81 -3.68
N GLY A 250 -7.90 -3.98 -2.41
CA GLY A 250 -8.59 -4.85 -1.46
C GLY A 250 -8.45 -6.36 -1.74
N ASN A 251 -7.51 -6.78 -2.60
CA ASN A 251 -7.29 -8.19 -2.90
C ASN A 251 -6.37 -8.85 -1.86
N ILE A 252 -6.84 -8.91 -0.61
CA ILE A 252 -6.06 -9.39 0.53
C ILE A 252 -5.68 -10.87 0.35
N GLU A 253 -6.57 -11.69 -0.22
CA GLU A 253 -6.33 -13.11 -0.44
C GLU A 253 -5.12 -13.36 -1.37
N GLU A 254 -5.05 -12.66 -2.51
CA GLU A 254 -3.91 -12.79 -3.43
C GLU A 254 -2.62 -12.27 -2.80
N VAL A 255 -2.68 -11.19 -2.01
CA VAL A 255 -1.53 -10.69 -1.25
C VAL A 255 -1.02 -11.75 -0.27
N GLY A 256 -1.92 -12.44 0.44
CA GLY A 256 -1.58 -13.56 1.31
C GLY A 256 -0.86 -14.68 0.57
N LYS A 257 -1.37 -15.11 -0.60
CA LYS A 257 -0.72 -16.12 -1.45
C LYS A 257 0.67 -15.68 -1.93
N MET A 258 0.83 -14.40 -2.28
CA MET A 258 2.14 -13.86 -2.69
C MET A 258 3.15 -13.83 -1.54
N MET A 259 2.70 -13.45 -0.34
CA MET A 259 3.49 -13.49 0.89
C MET A 259 3.95 -14.92 1.20
N GLU A 260 3.04 -15.90 1.17
CA GLU A 260 3.35 -17.31 1.43
C GLU A 260 4.42 -17.86 0.45
N LYS A 261 4.39 -17.45 -0.82
CA LYS A 261 5.41 -17.81 -1.82
C LYS A 261 6.77 -17.14 -1.58
N ASN A 262 6.81 -16.03 -0.87
CA ASN A 262 8.05 -15.30 -0.57
C ASN A 262 8.68 -15.73 0.75
N LEU A 263 7.86 -16.15 1.73
CA LEU A 263 8.32 -16.46 3.07
C LEU A 263 9.46 -17.50 3.14
N PRO A 264 9.43 -18.62 2.38
CA PRO A 264 10.56 -19.57 2.38
C PRO A 264 11.85 -18.96 1.86
N LYS A 265 11.78 -18.09 0.84
CA LYS A 265 12.94 -17.44 0.23
C LYS A 265 13.62 -16.49 1.21
N PHE A 266 12.80 -15.74 1.95
CA PHE A 266 13.29 -14.83 2.98
C PHE A 266 13.95 -15.59 4.13
N LYS A 267 13.33 -16.69 4.60
CA LYS A 267 13.92 -17.54 5.64
C LYS A 267 15.26 -18.13 5.21
N ASN A 268 15.35 -18.65 3.99
CA ASN A 268 16.57 -19.27 3.48
C ASN A 268 17.72 -18.28 3.28
N SER A 269 17.42 -17.03 2.91
CA SER A 269 18.43 -15.99 2.65
C SER A 269 19.16 -15.47 3.90
N LEU A 270 18.63 -15.77 5.10
CA LEU A 270 19.20 -15.33 6.38
C LEU A 270 19.92 -16.44 7.15
N ILE A 271 19.85 -17.68 6.66
CA ILE A 271 20.65 -18.82 7.12
C ILE A 271 22.03 -18.73 6.44
#